data_AF-A0A935PHM3-F1
#
_entry.id   AF-A0A935PHM3-F1
#
_cell.length_a   1.000
_cell.length_b   1.000
_cell.length_c   1.000
_cell.angle_alpha   90.00
_cell.angle_beta   90.00
_cell.angle_gamma   90.00
#
_symmetry.space_group_name_H-M   'P 1'
#
loop_
_entity.id
_entity.type
_entity.pdbx_description
1 polymer ?
#
loop_
_entity_poly.entity_id
_entity_poly.type
_entity_poly.pdbx_seq_one_letter_code
_entity_poly.pdbx_strand_id
1 'polypeptide(L)'
;MRWRLIRLILACGLCAWLAACAGGGGASGPEAALSQYVSACLEGRYEDAWQHLSAADREQKPLEAYVEERKDPGTLLARNLGRFISHDIRDIERVNEHCARATVDVCIPDFRAIVGEVSGAMEAAAWPEGALDNVSFVRRHVGSFERKYQEQGIPKRTVRETILLVRENGQWKVSAGWGRGRD
;
A
#
# COMPACT_ATOMS: atom_id res chain seq x y z
N MET A 1 -38.66 16.79 44.49
CA MET A 1 -38.24 15.45 44.00
C MET A 1 -38.36 15.25 42.48
N ARG A 2 -39.37 15.83 41.79
CA ARG A 2 -39.62 15.62 40.33
C ARG A 2 -38.52 16.17 39.39
N TRP A 3 -37.77 17.20 39.79
CA TRP A 3 -36.68 17.77 38.98
C TRP A 3 -35.37 16.97 38.96
N ARG A 4 -35.12 16.13 39.98
CA ARG A 4 -33.91 15.28 40.02
C ARG A 4 -34.03 14.08 39.07
N LEU A 5 -35.25 13.57 38.88
CA LEU A 5 -35.54 12.48 37.93
C LEU A 5 -35.44 12.93 36.47
N ILE A 6 -35.88 14.17 36.15
CA ILE A 6 -35.80 14.71 34.78
C ILE A 6 -34.35 14.93 34.33
N ARG A 7 -33.46 15.37 35.23
CA ARG A 7 -32.03 15.51 34.93
C ARG A 7 -31.32 14.17 34.70
N LEU A 8 -31.75 13.11 35.38
CA LEU A 8 -31.15 11.78 35.22
C LEU A 8 -31.53 11.14 33.88
N ILE A 9 -32.77 11.31 33.43
CA ILE A 9 -33.26 10.80 32.15
C ILE A 9 -32.59 11.56 30.97
N LEU A 10 -32.41 12.87 31.09
CA LEU A 10 -31.69 13.69 30.10
C LEU A 10 -30.20 13.34 30.02
N ALA A 11 -29.55 12.99 31.14
CA ALA A 11 -28.15 12.56 31.15
C ALA A 11 -27.97 11.15 30.53
N CYS A 12 -28.87 10.21 30.81
CA CYS A 12 -28.83 8.87 30.19
C CYS A 12 -29.14 8.90 28.68
N GLY A 13 -30.05 9.76 28.22
CA GLY A 13 -30.34 9.92 26.80
C GLY A 13 -29.18 10.53 26.00
N LEU A 14 -28.43 11.46 26.59
CA LEU A 14 -27.28 12.09 25.97
C LEU A 14 -26.06 11.15 25.86
N CYS A 15 -25.86 10.27 26.84
CA CYS A 15 -24.80 9.24 26.79
C CYS A 15 -25.11 8.14 25.74
N ALA A 16 -26.38 7.80 25.53
CA ALA A 16 -26.78 6.87 24.47
C ALA A 16 -26.60 7.45 23.06
N TRP A 17 -26.81 8.76 22.89
CA TRP A 17 -26.56 9.47 21.63
C TRP A 17 -25.06 9.62 21.30
N LEU A 18 -24.21 9.86 22.30
CA LEU A 18 -22.76 9.94 22.10
C LEU A 18 -22.13 8.56 21.80
N ALA A 19 -22.70 7.46 22.32
CA ALA A 19 -22.27 6.11 21.96
C ALA A 19 -22.65 5.72 20.51
N ALA A 20 -23.77 6.26 19.98
CA ALA A 20 -24.16 6.06 18.58
C ALA A 20 -23.27 6.86 17.60
N CYS A 21 -22.67 7.97 18.04
CA CYS A 21 -21.72 8.73 17.23
C CYS A 21 -20.26 8.27 17.38
N ALA A 22 -19.93 7.48 18.42
CA ALA A 22 -18.66 6.74 18.50
C ALA A 22 -18.70 5.44 17.66
N GLY A 23 -19.89 4.98 17.27
CA GLY A 23 -20.13 3.92 16.30
C GLY A 23 -19.97 4.35 14.84
N GLY A 24 -19.12 5.34 14.56
CA GLY A 24 -18.73 5.77 13.20
C GLY A 24 -17.97 4.70 12.39
N GLY A 25 -18.06 3.42 12.78
CA GLY A 25 -17.76 2.27 11.94
C GLY A 25 -18.91 2.00 10.96
N GLY A 26 -19.35 3.03 10.23
CA GLY A 26 -20.18 2.81 9.05
C GLY A 26 -19.40 1.89 8.13
N ALA A 27 -20.00 0.76 7.74
CA ALA A 27 -19.39 -0.23 6.86
C ALA A 27 -18.59 0.48 5.76
N SER A 28 -17.26 0.47 5.87
CA SER A 28 -16.41 1.17 4.92
C SER A 28 -16.72 0.59 3.55
N GLY A 29 -17.02 1.45 2.58
CA GLY A 29 -17.33 1.01 1.23
C GLY A 29 -16.20 0.17 0.64
N PRO A 30 -16.44 -0.56 -0.45
CA PRO A 30 -15.41 -1.38 -1.09
C PRO A 30 -14.16 -0.57 -1.44
N GLU A 31 -14.33 0.70 -1.81
CA GLU A 31 -13.24 1.65 -2.06
C GLU A 31 -12.37 1.92 -0.84
N ALA A 32 -12.97 2.20 0.31
CA ALA A 32 -12.23 2.48 1.53
C ALA A 32 -11.48 1.23 2.03
N ALA A 33 -12.12 0.05 1.97
CA ALA A 33 -11.46 -1.20 2.32
C ALA A 33 -10.26 -1.51 1.39
N LEU A 34 -10.44 -1.30 0.08
CA LEU A 34 -9.38 -1.48 -0.91
C LEU A 34 -8.22 -0.50 -0.71
N SER A 35 -8.54 0.79 -0.55
CA SER A 35 -7.53 1.84 -0.36
C SER A 35 -6.69 1.56 0.90
N GLN A 36 -7.33 1.16 2.01
CA GLN A 36 -6.63 0.80 3.24
C GLN A 36 -5.71 -0.40 3.05
N TYR A 37 -6.19 -1.45 2.39
CA TYR A 37 -5.38 -2.63 2.07
C TYR A 37 -4.16 -2.28 1.21
N VAL A 38 -4.37 -1.58 0.08
CA VAL A 38 -3.29 -1.24 -0.85
C VAL A 38 -2.29 -0.30 -0.20
N SER A 39 -2.75 0.72 0.54
CA SER A 39 -1.87 1.64 1.27
C SER A 39 -1.03 0.89 2.31
N ALA A 40 -1.65 0.00 3.10
CA ALA A 40 -0.94 -0.80 4.09
C ALA A 40 0.14 -1.70 3.45
N CYS A 41 -0.16 -2.34 2.30
CA CYS A 41 0.81 -3.11 1.53
C CYS A 41 1.99 -2.24 1.04
N LEU A 42 1.71 -1.07 0.47
CA LEU A 42 2.74 -0.21 -0.11
C LEU A 42 3.61 0.51 0.94
N GLU A 43 3.04 0.73 2.12
CA GLU A 43 3.71 1.38 3.25
C GLU A 43 4.39 0.36 4.19
N GLY A 44 4.38 -0.92 3.84
CA GLY A 44 5.03 -1.98 4.60
C GLY A 44 4.35 -2.36 5.92
N ARG A 45 3.11 -1.91 6.14
CA ARG A 45 2.28 -2.30 7.29
C ARG A 45 1.55 -3.60 6.99
N TYR A 46 2.30 -4.69 6.92
CA TYR A 46 1.77 -5.98 6.47
C TYR A 46 0.78 -6.59 7.47
N GLU A 47 0.94 -6.34 8.76
CA GLU A 47 -0.02 -6.74 9.78
C GLU A 47 -1.39 -6.08 9.54
N ASP A 48 -1.42 -4.78 9.25
CA ASP A 48 -2.64 -4.05 8.91
C ASP A 48 -3.24 -4.57 7.61
N ALA A 49 -2.42 -4.74 6.57
CA ALA A 49 -2.86 -5.27 5.29
C ALA A 49 -3.52 -6.65 5.44
N TRP A 50 -2.96 -7.51 6.29
CA TRP A 50 -3.52 -8.83 6.56
C TRP A 50 -4.92 -8.74 7.17
N GLN A 51 -5.23 -7.75 8.02
CA GLN A 51 -6.57 -7.59 8.60
C GLN A 51 -7.66 -7.23 7.57
N HIS A 52 -7.26 -6.69 6.42
CA HIS A 52 -8.17 -6.38 5.31
C HIS A 52 -8.45 -7.57 4.40
N LEU A 53 -7.73 -8.69 4.56
CA LEU A 53 -7.96 -9.90 3.79
C LEU A 53 -9.23 -10.64 4.24
N SER A 54 -9.82 -11.38 3.30
CA SER A 54 -10.97 -12.26 3.54
C SER A 54 -10.66 -13.30 4.60
N ALA A 55 -11.68 -13.78 5.32
CA ALA A 55 -11.50 -14.86 6.29
C ALA A 55 -10.91 -16.12 5.64
N ALA A 56 -11.36 -16.46 4.43
CA ALA A 56 -10.85 -17.61 3.68
C ALA A 56 -9.36 -17.47 3.34
N ASP A 57 -8.89 -16.29 2.94
CA ASP A 57 -7.46 -16.08 2.64
C ASP A 57 -6.61 -16.10 3.92
N ARG A 58 -7.14 -15.55 5.03
CA ARG A 58 -6.45 -15.56 6.34
C ARG A 58 -6.35 -16.96 6.96
N GLU A 59 -7.31 -17.84 6.68
CA GLU A 59 -7.24 -19.25 7.06
C GLU A 59 -6.15 -19.99 6.30
N GLN A 60 -5.99 -19.69 5.01
CA GLN A 60 -4.96 -20.32 4.17
C GLN A 60 -3.55 -19.80 4.46
N LYS A 61 -3.42 -18.51 4.79
CA LYS A 61 -2.13 -17.90 5.11
C LYS A 61 -2.21 -17.16 6.44
N PRO A 62 -1.72 -17.78 7.54
CA PRO A 62 -1.71 -17.14 8.84
C PRO A 62 -0.79 -15.91 8.83
N LEU A 63 -1.02 -15.01 9.78
CA LEU A 63 -0.37 -13.70 9.87
C LEU A 63 1.16 -13.82 9.83
N GLU A 64 1.72 -14.75 10.59
CA GLU A 64 3.16 -14.95 10.71
C GLU A 64 3.79 -15.32 9.36
N ALA A 65 3.14 -16.21 8.61
CA ALA A 65 3.59 -16.59 7.27
C ALA A 65 3.46 -15.43 6.28
N TYR A 66 2.37 -14.67 6.37
CA TYR A 66 2.15 -13.50 5.50
C TYR A 66 3.22 -12.42 5.68
N VAL A 67 3.57 -12.11 6.94
CA VAL A 67 4.56 -11.11 7.31
C VAL A 67 5.98 -11.58 6.96
N GLU A 68 6.33 -12.83 7.26
CA GLU A 68 7.69 -13.33 6.98
C GLU A 68 8.01 -13.34 5.48
N GLU A 69 7.04 -13.69 4.61
CA GLU A 69 7.19 -13.59 3.14
C GLU A 69 7.48 -12.17 2.65
N ARG A 70 7.06 -11.15 3.40
CA ARG A 70 7.09 -9.74 3.02
C ARG A 70 8.11 -8.92 3.80
N LYS A 71 8.88 -9.60 4.65
CA LYS A 71 9.85 -8.98 5.53
C LYS A 71 10.86 -8.18 4.74
N ASP A 72 10.84 -6.87 4.96
CA ASP A 72 11.86 -5.96 4.45
C ASP A 72 13.03 -5.95 5.44
N PRO A 73 14.29 -6.17 4.99
CA PRO A 73 15.47 -5.96 5.82
C PRO A 73 15.64 -4.53 6.35
N GLY A 74 14.80 -3.57 5.95
CA GLY A 74 14.79 -2.20 6.46
C GLY A 74 15.98 -1.39 5.94
N THR A 75 16.45 -1.73 4.73
CA THR A 75 17.59 -1.02 4.12
C THR A 75 17.25 0.45 3.86
N LEU A 76 18.26 1.30 3.73
CA LEU A 76 18.05 2.71 3.37
C LEU A 76 17.33 2.86 2.03
N LEU A 77 17.60 1.96 1.07
CA LEU A 77 16.91 1.93 -0.22
C LEU A 77 15.43 1.57 -0.06
N ALA A 78 15.13 0.50 0.69
CA ALA A 78 13.76 0.06 0.90
C ALA A 78 12.91 1.10 1.65
N ARG A 79 13.46 1.71 2.71
CA ARG A 79 12.79 2.81 3.45
C ARG A 79 12.51 4.04 2.59
N ASN A 80 13.38 4.33 1.63
CA ASN A 80 13.22 5.47 0.73
C ASN A 80 12.39 5.16 -0.50
N LEU A 81 11.92 3.92 -0.67
CA LEU A 81 11.16 3.52 -1.84
C LEU A 81 9.70 3.93 -1.74
N GLY A 82 9.12 3.86 -0.54
CA GLY A 82 7.71 4.19 -0.30
C GLY A 82 7.29 5.56 -0.84
N ARG A 83 8.15 6.58 -0.73
CA ARG A 83 7.87 7.94 -1.26
C ARG A 83 7.73 8.02 -2.78
N PHE A 84 8.21 7.02 -3.51
CA PHE A 84 8.11 6.99 -4.97
C PHE A 84 7.01 6.06 -5.47
N ILE A 85 6.40 5.28 -4.57
CA ILE A 85 5.32 4.36 -4.86
C ILE A 85 3.99 5.06 -4.61
N SER A 86 3.02 4.88 -5.50
CA SER A 86 1.66 5.39 -5.33
C SER A 86 0.65 4.44 -5.95
N HIS A 87 -0.62 4.61 -5.64
CA HIS A 87 -1.71 3.87 -6.28
C HIS A 87 -2.88 4.79 -6.61
N ASP A 88 -3.68 4.37 -7.58
CA ASP A 88 -4.94 5.00 -7.97
C ASP A 88 -6.00 3.92 -8.18
N ILE A 89 -7.16 4.06 -7.52
CA ILE A 89 -8.30 3.16 -7.73
C ILE A 89 -9.06 3.70 -8.93
N ARG A 90 -8.99 2.99 -10.05
CA ARG A 90 -9.60 3.42 -11.32
C ARG A 90 -11.10 3.22 -11.34
N ASP A 91 -11.51 2.04 -10.93
CA ASP A 91 -12.88 1.58 -11.02
C ASP A 91 -13.15 0.50 -9.98
N ILE A 92 -14.40 0.45 -9.54
CA ILE A 92 -14.95 -0.62 -8.70
C ILE A 92 -16.29 -1.04 -9.28
N GLU A 93 -16.28 -2.16 -9.98
CA GLU A 93 -17.45 -2.81 -10.52
C GLU A 93 -18.08 -3.71 -9.45
N ARG A 94 -19.30 -3.39 -9.03
CA ARG A 94 -20.07 -4.30 -8.17
C ARG A 94 -20.62 -5.45 -9.01
N VAL A 95 -20.17 -6.66 -8.73
CA VAL A 95 -20.67 -7.88 -9.37
C VAL A 95 -22.02 -8.28 -8.77
N ASN A 96 -22.18 -8.14 -7.45
CA ASN A 96 -23.44 -8.29 -6.72
C ASN A 96 -23.36 -7.61 -5.34
N GLU A 97 -24.31 -7.88 -4.43
CA GLU A 97 -24.34 -7.27 -3.08
C GLU A 97 -23.16 -7.66 -2.18
N HIS A 98 -22.50 -8.78 -2.49
CA HIS A 98 -21.44 -9.39 -1.69
C HIS A 98 -20.08 -9.41 -2.38
N CYS A 99 -20.01 -9.09 -3.67
CA CYS A 99 -18.79 -9.18 -4.47
C CYS A 99 -18.58 -7.93 -5.31
N ALA A 100 -17.34 -7.47 -5.37
CA ALA A 100 -16.92 -6.42 -6.28
C ALA A 100 -15.56 -6.75 -6.89
N ARG A 101 -15.28 -6.16 -8.04
CA ARG A 101 -14.00 -6.22 -8.73
C ARG A 101 -13.49 -4.80 -8.88
N ALA A 102 -12.24 -4.58 -8.51
CA ALA A 102 -11.61 -3.29 -8.62
C ALA A 102 -10.42 -3.34 -9.57
N THR A 103 -10.22 -2.25 -10.30
CA THR A 103 -9.01 -2.02 -11.09
C THR A 103 -8.15 -0.99 -10.37
N VAL A 104 -6.92 -1.35 -10.04
CA VAL A 104 -5.97 -0.47 -9.35
C VAL A 104 -4.73 -0.29 -10.20
N ASP A 105 -4.35 0.96 -10.43
CA ASP A 105 -3.07 1.29 -11.03
C ASP A 105 -2.06 1.51 -9.90
N VAL A 106 -0.99 0.72 -9.86
CA VAL A 106 0.12 0.88 -8.92
C VAL A 106 1.32 1.45 -9.68
N CYS A 107 1.78 2.62 -9.26
CA CYS A 107 2.93 3.30 -9.83
C CYS A 107 4.16 3.02 -8.96
N ILE A 108 5.21 2.44 -9.55
CA ILE A 108 6.45 2.08 -8.86
C ILE A 108 7.67 2.60 -9.63
N PRO A 109 8.82 2.81 -8.96
CA PRO A 109 10.09 3.05 -9.65
C PRO A 109 10.39 1.96 -10.68
N ASP A 110 10.77 2.35 -11.89
CA ASP A 110 11.22 1.42 -12.92
C ASP A 110 12.72 1.14 -12.74
N PHE A 111 13.02 0.18 -11.87
CA PHE A 111 14.40 -0.22 -11.61
C PHE A 111 15.12 -0.77 -12.83
N ARG A 112 14.41 -1.36 -13.78
CA ARG A 112 15.03 -1.83 -15.02
C ARG A 112 15.53 -0.65 -15.85
N ALA A 113 14.73 0.41 -15.95
CA ALA A 113 15.14 1.64 -16.61
C ALA A 113 16.28 2.33 -15.85
N ILE A 114 16.17 2.46 -14.53
CA ILE A 114 17.19 3.12 -13.68
C ILE A 114 18.53 2.40 -13.78
N VAL A 115 18.54 1.07 -13.58
CA VAL A 115 19.78 0.27 -13.63
C VAL A 115 20.33 0.26 -15.05
N GLY A 116 19.48 0.09 -16.06
CA GLY A 116 19.90 0.12 -17.46
C GLY A 116 20.55 1.44 -17.87
N GLU A 117 20.00 2.57 -17.41
CA GLU A 117 20.56 3.90 -17.66
C GLU A 117 21.94 4.06 -17.00
N VAL A 118 22.04 3.72 -15.71
CA VAL A 118 23.29 3.83 -14.95
C VAL A 118 24.37 2.92 -15.55
N SER A 119 24.05 1.65 -15.80
CA SER A 119 24.98 0.69 -16.39
C SER A 119 25.44 1.12 -17.78
N GLY A 120 24.51 1.50 -18.67
CA GLY A 120 24.86 1.92 -20.03
C GLY A 120 25.75 3.16 -20.05
N ALA A 121 25.50 4.12 -19.17
CA ALA A 121 26.36 5.30 -19.05
C ALA A 121 27.76 4.96 -18.51
N MET A 122 27.86 4.03 -17.56
CA MET A 122 29.14 3.58 -16.99
C MET A 122 29.96 2.76 -18.00
N GLU A 123 29.30 1.96 -18.83
CA GLU A 123 29.93 1.21 -19.92
C GLU A 123 30.45 2.14 -21.03
N ALA A 124 29.70 3.18 -21.37
CA ALA A 124 30.07 4.12 -22.43
C ALA A 124 31.14 5.15 -22.01
N ALA A 125 31.44 5.26 -20.73
CA ALA A 125 32.29 6.32 -20.22
C ALA A 125 33.79 6.00 -20.33
N ALA A 126 34.60 7.05 -20.52
CA ALA A 126 36.05 6.95 -20.53
C ALA A 126 36.58 6.89 -19.09
N TRP A 127 36.95 5.69 -18.63
CA TRP A 127 37.48 5.44 -17.30
C TRP A 127 38.91 5.98 -17.16
N PRO A 128 39.23 6.75 -16.11
CA PRO A 128 40.60 7.14 -15.79
C PRO A 128 41.49 5.93 -15.47
N GLU A 129 42.79 6.01 -15.76
CA GLU A 129 43.75 4.96 -15.38
C GLU A 129 44.09 5.01 -13.86
N GLY A 130 44.08 6.19 -13.26
CA GLY A 130 44.47 6.41 -11.86
C GLY A 130 43.39 6.01 -10.84
N ALA A 131 43.76 5.27 -9.79
CA ALA A 131 42.82 4.83 -8.75
C ALA A 131 42.11 5.98 -8.02
N LEU A 132 42.82 7.07 -7.70
CA LEU A 132 42.22 8.24 -7.05
C LEU A 132 41.28 9.01 -7.98
N ASP A 133 41.62 9.08 -9.27
CA ASP A 133 40.77 9.71 -10.29
C ASP A 133 39.50 8.89 -10.52
N ASN A 134 39.59 7.56 -10.47
CA ASN A 134 38.45 6.66 -10.52
C ASN A 134 37.44 6.91 -9.39
N VAL A 135 37.89 7.17 -8.15
CA VAL A 135 36.99 7.53 -7.05
C VAL A 135 36.22 8.81 -7.36
N SER A 136 36.92 9.83 -7.85
CA SER A 136 36.31 11.13 -8.21
C SER A 136 35.38 11.01 -9.42
N PHE A 137 35.72 10.15 -10.38
CA PHE A 137 34.91 9.85 -11.55
C PHE A 137 33.58 9.18 -11.15
N VAL A 138 33.62 8.12 -10.34
CA VAL A 138 32.42 7.41 -9.88
C VAL A 138 31.50 8.35 -9.09
N ARG A 139 32.06 9.12 -8.14
CA ARG A 139 31.27 10.07 -7.33
C ARG A 139 30.55 11.11 -8.19
N ARG A 140 31.21 11.65 -9.22
CA ARG A 140 30.60 12.64 -10.12
C ARG A 140 29.44 12.04 -10.93
N HIS A 141 29.59 10.82 -11.43
CA HIS A 141 28.53 10.18 -12.22
C HIS A 141 27.35 9.75 -11.35
N VAL A 142 27.59 9.16 -10.19
CA VAL A 142 26.51 8.85 -9.24
C VAL A 142 25.76 10.13 -8.85
N GLY A 143 26.50 11.20 -8.53
CA GLY A 143 25.91 12.50 -8.21
C GLY A 143 25.13 13.14 -9.36
N SER A 144 25.52 12.90 -10.63
CA SER A 144 24.77 13.41 -11.78
C SER A 144 23.44 12.69 -11.97
N PHE A 145 23.38 11.38 -11.72
CA PHE A 145 22.11 10.63 -11.73
C PHE A 145 21.20 11.09 -10.60
N GLU A 146 21.74 11.26 -9.39
CA GLU A 146 20.96 11.77 -8.27
C GLU A 146 20.35 13.14 -8.61
N ARG A 147 21.17 14.08 -9.11
CA ARG A 147 20.70 15.41 -9.53
C ARG A 147 19.64 15.31 -10.62
N LYS A 148 19.87 14.49 -11.66
CA LYS A 148 18.91 14.26 -12.74
C LYS A 148 17.56 13.81 -12.17
N TYR A 149 17.53 12.85 -11.26
CA TYR A 149 16.28 12.33 -10.70
C TYR A 149 15.61 13.30 -9.72
N GLN A 150 16.37 14.18 -9.06
CA GLN A 150 15.81 15.28 -8.27
C GLN A 150 15.11 16.33 -9.16
N GLU A 151 15.72 16.67 -10.30
CA GLU A 151 15.21 17.71 -11.21
C GLU A 151 14.08 17.21 -12.13
N GLN A 152 14.22 16.00 -12.67
CA GLN A 152 13.35 15.46 -13.72
C GLN A 152 12.37 14.40 -13.20
N GLY A 153 12.56 13.97 -11.95
CA GLY A 153 11.87 12.82 -11.39
C GLY A 153 12.56 11.49 -11.71
N ILE A 154 12.32 10.51 -10.84
CA ILE A 154 12.77 9.13 -11.04
C ILE A 154 11.90 8.46 -12.13
N PRO A 155 12.47 7.62 -13.02
CA PRO A 155 11.69 6.77 -13.91
C PRO A 155 10.69 5.91 -13.14
N LYS A 156 9.44 5.90 -13.59
CA LYS A 156 8.35 5.11 -13.00
C LYS A 156 7.64 4.30 -14.07
N ARG A 157 7.03 3.21 -13.63
CA ARG A 157 6.10 2.41 -14.44
C ARG A 157 4.82 2.14 -13.67
N THR A 158 3.72 2.01 -14.40
CA THR A 158 2.42 1.66 -13.84
C THR A 158 2.12 0.19 -14.12
N VAL A 159 1.76 -0.54 -13.08
CA VAL A 159 1.21 -1.90 -13.18
C VAL A 159 -0.26 -1.83 -12.85
N ARG A 160 -1.10 -2.41 -13.71
CA ARG A 160 -2.54 -2.48 -13.50
C ARG A 160 -2.89 -3.84 -12.91
N GLU A 161 -3.53 -3.81 -11.75
CA GLU A 161 -3.96 -4.99 -11.02
C GLU A 161 -5.48 -5.05 -10.93
N THR A 162 -6.03 -6.26 -11.04
CA THR A 162 -7.44 -6.52 -10.76
C THR A 162 -7.54 -7.16 -9.38
N ILE A 163 -8.25 -6.50 -8.46
CA ILE A 163 -8.40 -6.95 -7.08
C ILE A 163 -9.86 -7.33 -6.83
N LEU A 164 -10.08 -8.50 -6.25
CA LEU A 164 -11.41 -8.98 -5.88
C LEU A 164 -11.74 -8.54 -4.45
N LEU A 165 -13.00 -8.16 -4.23
CA LEU A 165 -13.53 -7.77 -2.94
C LEU A 165 -14.74 -8.62 -2.60
N VAL A 166 -14.83 -9.03 -1.34
CA VAL A 166 -15.94 -9.81 -0.78
C VAL A 166 -16.51 -9.11 0.45
N ARG A 167 -17.81 -9.23 0.68
CA ARG A 167 -18.48 -8.65 1.84
C ARG A 167 -18.73 -9.73 2.89
N GLU A 168 -18.08 -9.58 4.04
CA GLU A 168 -18.13 -10.51 5.17
C GLU A 168 -18.61 -9.75 6.41
N ASN A 169 -19.66 -10.25 7.08
CA ASN A 169 -20.20 -9.64 8.31
C ASN A 169 -20.45 -8.13 8.20
N GLY A 170 -20.94 -7.70 7.02
CA GLY A 170 -21.22 -6.29 6.72
C GLY A 170 -20.01 -5.45 6.28
N GLN A 171 -18.78 -5.97 6.38
CA GLN A 171 -17.54 -5.28 6.00
C GLN A 171 -16.99 -5.78 4.66
N TRP A 172 -16.37 -4.90 3.89
CA TRP A 172 -15.65 -5.30 2.68
C TRP A 172 -14.23 -5.77 3.02
N LYS A 173 -13.80 -6.85 2.36
CA LYS A 173 -12.50 -7.49 2.50
C LYS A 173 -11.90 -7.76 1.13
N VAL A 174 -10.57 -7.78 1.04
CA VAL A 174 -9.85 -8.15 -0.17
C VAL A 174 -9.74 -9.66 -0.25
N SER A 175 -10.10 -10.21 -1.41
CA SER A 175 -9.90 -11.62 -1.72
C SER A 175 -8.64 -11.78 -2.56
N ALA A 176 -7.62 -12.40 -1.98
CA ALA A 176 -6.33 -12.65 -2.62
C ALA A 176 -6.32 -13.95 -3.45
N GLY A 177 -7.32 -14.81 -3.26
CA GLY A 177 -7.52 -16.02 -4.06
C GLY A 177 -6.59 -17.16 -3.68
N TRP A 178 -5.98 -17.16 -2.49
CA TRP A 178 -4.99 -18.17 -2.10
C TRP A 178 -5.56 -19.58 -1.90
N GLY A 179 -6.87 -19.69 -1.70
CA GLY A 179 -7.58 -20.97 -1.59
C GLY A 179 -8.31 -21.42 -2.86
N ARG A 180 -8.25 -20.64 -3.95
CA ARG A 180 -8.81 -21.06 -5.24
C ARG A 180 -7.64 -21.56 -6.09
N GLY A 181 -7.71 -22.82 -6.53
CA GLY A 181 -6.79 -23.31 -7.55
C GLY A 181 -6.72 -22.29 -8.69
N ARG A 182 -5.52 -22.07 -9.24
CA ARG A 182 -5.40 -21.38 -10.52
C ARG A 182 -6.07 -22.26 -11.56
N ASP A 183 -7.34 -22.00 -11.83
CA ASP A 183 -8.04 -22.49 -13.02
C ASP A 183 -7.70 -21.57 -14.20
#